data_AF-A0A929J2Q4-F1
#
_entry.id   AF-A0A929J2Q4-F1
#
_cell.length_a   1.000
_cell.length_b   1.000
_cell.length_c   1.000
_cell.angle_alpha   90.00
_cell.angle_beta   90.00
_cell.angle_gamma   90.00
#
_symmetry.space_group_name_H-M   'P 1'
#
loop_
_entity.id
_entity.type
_entity.pdbx_description
1 polymer ?
#
loop_
_entity_poly.entity_id
_entity_poly.type
_entity_poly.pdbx_seq_one_letter_code
_entity_poly.pdbx_strand_id
1 'polypeptide(L)'
;MSNKLAICIAAALGVATMPVFADKPAPKEDVPVINTSVEPVAGTATVDGDISEWDLSADIAANMCTAGSVGVDGNCAGSGKVNLSDLYARYNCDTDTAYVLVLENSPYTAEESDGDAWVTVGGKSNKVVKGGESGFAWVRND
;
A
#
# COMPACT_ATOMS: atom_id res chain seq x y z
N MET A 1 -14.33 19.15 -24.16
CA MET A 1 -14.19 17.67 -24.10
C MET A 1 -12.76 17.40 -23.67
N SER A 2 -12.55 17.20 -22.37
CA SER A 2 -11.22 17.09 -21.78
C SER A 2 -10.95 15.62 -21.49
N ASN A 3 -9.97 15.06 -22.20
CA ASN A 3 -9.53 13.68 -22.05
C ASN A 3 -8.92 13.51 -20.65
N LYS A 4 -9.60 12.78 -19.76
CA LYS A 4 -9.01 12.35 -18.50
C LYS A 4 -8.45 10.94 -18.70
N LEU A 5 -7.15 10.85 -18.55
CA LEU A 5 -6.34 9.63 -18.61
C LEU A 5 -6.81 8.68 -17.51
N ALA A 6 -7.44 7.56 -17.90
CA ALA A 6 -7.67 6.44 -17.00
C ALA A 6 -6.36 5.66 -16.86
N ILE A 7 -5.88 5.55 -15.64
CA ILE A 7 -4.75 4.70 -15.27
C ILE A 7 -5.32 3.63 -14.36
N CYS A 8 -5.87 2.56 -14.96
CA CYS A 8 -5.80 1.24 -14.34
C CYS A 8 -4.37 0.75 -14.56
N ILE A 9 -3.43 1.20 -13.72
CA ILE A 9 -2.16 0.51 -13.60
C ILE A 9 -2.42 -0.58 -12.59
N ALA A 10 -2.71 -1.75 -13.15
CA ALA A 10 -2.07 -2.93 -12.61
C ALA A 10 -0.56 -2.66 -12.74
N ALA A 11 0.16 -2.37 -11.65
CA ALA A 11 1.62 -2.27 -11.62
C ALA A 11 2.22 -3.62 -12.03
N ALA A 12 2.29 -3.82 -13.32
CA ALA A 12 3.31 -4.61 -13.95
C ALA A 12 4.60 -3.77 -13.92
N LEU A 13 5.57 -4.16 -13.09
CA LEU A 13 6.92 -3.60 -13.12
C LEU A 13 7.57 -3.95 -14.46
N GLY A 14 7.37 -3.07 -15.44
CA GLY A 14 8.04 -3.10 -16.74
C GLY A 14 9.47 -2.61 -16.59
N VAL A 15 10.42 -3.51 -16.84
CA VAL A 15 11.87 -3.29 -16.86
C VAL A 15 12.23 -2.24 -17.92
N ALA A 16 12.99 -1.22 -17.53
CA ALA A 16 13.55 -0.25 -18.46
C ALA A 16 14.66 -0.90 -19.31
N THR A 17 14.48 -0.91 -20.63
CA THR A 17 15.53 -1.28 -21.59
C THR A 17 16.60 -0.19 -21.63
N MET A 18 17.80 -0.49 -21.14
CA MET A 18 19.00 0.31 -21.38
C MET A 18 19.64 -0.05 -22.74
N PRO A 19 20.36 0.88 -23.39
CA PRO A 19 20.98 0.62 -24.69
C PRO A 19 21.97 -0.55 -24.61
N VAL A 20 21.83 -1.45 -25.59
CA VAL A 20 22.67 -2.63 -25.81
C VAL A 20 24.10 -2.18 -26.11
N PHE A 21 24.99 -2.32 -25.13
CA PHE A 21 26.39 -2.60 -25.42
C PHE A 21 26.50 -4.11 -25.63
N ALA A 22 26.88 -4.50 -26.84
CA ALA A 22 27.08 -5.88 -27.21
C ALA A 22 28.24 -6.46 -26.41
N ASP A 23 27.93 -7.21 -25.36
CA ASP A 23 28.85 -8.19 -24.83
C ASP A 23 28.11 -9.51 -24.61
N LYS A 24 28.67 -10.54 -25.26
CA LYS A 24 28.43 -11.99 -25.17
C LYS A 24 27.18 -12.47 -24.39
N PRO A 25 26.25 -13.24 -25.01
CA PRO A 25 25.02 -13.67 -24.34
C PRO A 25 25.32 -14.56 -23.13
N ALA A 26 24.92 -14.09 -21.94
CA ALA A 26 24.83 -14.91 -20.74
C ALA A 26 23.68 -15.93 -20.88
N PRO A 27 23.73 -17.07 -20.17
CA PRO A 27 22.66 -18.05 -20.18
C PRO A 27 21.35 -17.39 -19.73
N LYS A 28 20.26 -17.65 -20.44
CA LYS A 28 18.94 -17.11 -20.10
C LYS A 28 18.46 -17.80 -18.82
N GLU A 29 18.61 -17.14 -17.69
CA GLU A 29 17.81 -17.49 -16.51
C GLU A 29 16.44 -16.87 -16.72
N ASP A 30 15.44 -17.72 -16.98
CA ASP A 30 14.03 -17.36 -16.99
C ASP A 30 13.62 -16.96 -15.57
N VAL A 31 13.90 -15.71 -15.16
CA VAL A 31 13.38 -15.18 -13.91
C VAL A 31 11.90 -14.89 -14.11
N PRO A 32 10.98 -15.56 -13.38
CA PRO A 32 9.56 -15.25 -13.49
C PRO A 32 9.32 -13.82 -12.97
N VAL A 33 8.84 -12.95 -13.85
CA VAL A 33 8.36 -11.62 -13.49
C VAL A 33 7.02 -11.81 -12.77
N ILE A 34 7.03 -11.81 -11.43
CA ILE A 34 5.81 -11.77 -10.64
C ILE A 34 5.28 -10.33 -10.69
N ASN A 35 4.47 -10.02 -11.70
CA ASN A 35 3.65 -8.81 -11.73
C ASN A 35 2.42 -9.02 -10.85
N THR A 36 2.59 -8.96 -9.54
CA THR A 36 1.46 -8.79 -8.63
C THR A 36 1.20 -7.31 -8.51
N SER A 37 0.48 -6.75 -9.48
CA SER A 37 -0.22 -5.52 -9.15
C SER A 37 -1.25 -5.83 -8.09
N VAL A 38 -1.04 -5.27 -6.91
CA VAL A 38 -2.09 -5.20 -5.90
C VAL A 38 -3.03 -4.08 -6.36
N GLU A 39 -4.08 -4.44 -7.08
CA GLU A 39 -5.19 -3.52 -7.32
C GLU A 39 -6.02 -3.43 -6.03
N PRO A 40 -6.27 -2.23 -5.48
CA PRO A 40 -7.17 -2.09 -4.35
C PRO A 40 -8.56 -2.63 -4.68
N VAL A 41 -9.19 -3.28 -3.71
CA VAL A 41 -10.57 -3.74 -3.87
C VAL A 41 -11.48 -2.52 -4.08
N ALA A 42 -12.37 -2.61 -5.05
CA ALA A 42 -13.36 -1.57 -5.27
C ALA A 42 -14.33 -1.50 -4.08
N GLY A 43 -14.47 -0.33 -3.45
CA GLY A 43 -15.31 -0.21 -2.27
C GLY A 43 -15.23 1.13 -1.55
N THR A 44 -16.02 1.25 -0.49
CA THR A 44 -16.09 2.42 0.40
C THR A 44 -15.79 2.03 1.85
N ALA A 45 -15.54 3.03 2.69
CA ALA A 45 -15.48 2.91 4.14
C ALA A 45 -16.10 4.14 4.82
N THR A 46 -16.64 3.98 6.03
CA THR A 46 -17.25 5.05 6.84
C THR A 46 -16.24 5.86 7.67
N VAL A 47 -15.01 5.34 7.84
CA VAL A 47 -13.90 5.97 8.59
C VAL A 47 -14.33 6.42 10.00
N ASP A 48 -14.84 5.47 10.76
CA ASP A 48 -15.37 5.66 12.13
C ASP A 48 -14.58 4.87 13.19
N GLY A 49 -13.56 4.13 12.78
CA GLY A 49 -12.74 3.29 13.66
C GLY A 49 -13.32 1.88 13.86
N ASP A 50 -14.46 1.55 13.24
CA ASP A 50 -14.98 0.18 13.19
C ASP A 50 -14.37 -0.57 12.00
N ILE A 51 -13.85 -1.77 12.27
CA ILE A 51 -13.23 -2.63 11.25
C ILE A 51 -14.23 -3.63 10.66
N SER A 52 -15.47 -3.68 11.16
CA SER A 52 -16.47 -4.70 10.78
C SER A 52 -16.84 -4.68 9.30
N GLU A 53 -16.67 -3.54 8.63
CA GLU A 53 -16.93 -3.40 7.19
C GLU A 53 -15.76 -3.89 6.31
N TRP A 54 -14.58 -4.14 6.89
CA TRP A 54 -13.36 -4.57 6.18
C TRP A 54 -13.27 -6.10 6.06
N ASP A 55 -12.89 -6.58 4.88
CA ASP A 55 -12.52 -7.98 4.67
C ASP A 55 -10.99 -8.08 4.78
N LEU A 56 -10.50 -8.48 5.96
CA LEU A 56 -9.06 -8.57 6.24
C LEU A 56 -8.34 -9.65 5.41
N SER A 57 -9.05 -10.46 4.64
CA SER A 57 -8.44 -11.41 3.72
C SER A 57 -8.34 -10.89 2.29
N ALA A 58 -9.29 -10.04 1.87
CA ALA A 58 -9.40 -9.53 0.51
C ALA A 58 -8.87 -8.11 0.33
N ASP A 59 -8.98 -7.25 1.36
CA ASP A 59 -8.59 -5.85 1.31
C ASP A 59 -7.11 -5.62 1.62
N ILE A 60 -6.35 -6.67 1.97
CA ILE A 60 -4.93 -6.54 2.35
C ILE A 60 -4.11 -6.06 1.15
N ALA A 61 -3.39 -4.97 1.37
CA ALA A 61 -2.60 -4.33 0.33
C ALA A 61 -1.10 -4.50 0.55
N ALA A 62 -0.60 -4.43 1.79
CA ALA A 62 0.84 -4.56 2.08
C ALA A 62 1.16 -4.83 3.55
N ASN A 63 2.28 -5.52 3.79
CA ASN A 63 2.94 -5.59 5.09
C ASN A 63 3.68 -4.27 5.38
N MET A 64 3.55 -3.73 6.59
CA MET A 64 4.28 -2.55 7.04
C MET A 64 5.48 -2.95 7.90
N CYS A 65 6.59 -3.19 7.22
CA CYS A 65 7.82 -3.65 7.84
C CYS A 65 8.61 -2.54 8.52
N THR A 66 9.40 -2.90 9.54
CA THR A 66 10.31 -1.97 10.23
C THR A 66 11.15 -1.15 9.25
N ALA A 67 11.09 0.18 9.38
CA ALA A 67 11.78 1.12 8.48
C ALA A 67 11.43 0.94 6.99
N GLY A 68 10.21 0.51 6.68
CA GLY A 68 9.74 0.31 5.29
C GLY A 68 10.52 -0.76 4.52
N SER A 69 11.22 -1.67 5.23
CA SER A 69 12.08 -2.68 4.62
C SER A 69 11.26 -3.85 4.04
N VAL A 70 10.58 -3.60 2.92
CA VAL A 70 9.77 -4.58 2.19
C VAL A 70 10.57 -5.13 1.00
N GLY A 71 10.60 -6.46 0.88
CA GLY A 71 11.24 -7.18 -0.20
C GLY A 71 10.41 -7.20 -1.48
N VAL A 72 11.01 -7.74 -2.55
CA VAL A 72 10.34 -7.89 -3.85
C VAL A 72 9.14 -8.84 -3.81
N ASP A 73 9.06 -9.68 -2.79
CA ASP A 73 7.98 -10.63 -2.52
C ASP A 73 6.90 -10.05 -1.60
N GLY A 74 6.98 -8.77 -1.23
CA GLY A 74 6.04 -8.11 -0.32
C GLY A 74 6.26 -8.44 1.16
N ASN A 75 7.25 -9.26 1.50
CA ASN A 75 7.57 -9.63 2.88
C ASN A 75 8.64 -8.71 3.48
N CYS A 76 8.80 -8.75 4.79
CA CYS A 76 9.87 -7.98 5.44
C CYS A 76 11.25 -8.53 5.06
N ALA A 77 12.09 -7.66 4.49
CA ALA A 77 13.39 -8.03 3.98
C ALA A 77 14.52 -7.41 4.83
N GLY A 78 15.42 -8.26 5.31
CA GLY A 78 16.61 -7.86 6.07
C GLY A 78 16.66 -8.46 7.47
N SER A 79 17.86 -8.58 8.02
CA SER A 79 18.07 -9.12 9.37
C SER A 79 17.40 -8.20 10.41
N GLY A 80 16.57 -8.78 11.27
CA GLY A 80 15.84 -8.06 12.32
C GLY A 80 14.68 -7.20 11.83
N LYS A 81 14.24 -7.35 10.57
CA LYS A 81 13.04 -6.68 10.05
C LYS A 81 11.81 -7.53 10.32
N VAL A 82 10.81 -6.92 10.93
CA VAL A 82 9.57 -7.58 11.35
C VAL A 82 8.38 -6.80 10.82
N ASN A 83 7.26 -7.50 10.64
CA ASN A 83 6.01 -6.88 10.24
C ASN A 83 5.37 -6.23 11.47
N LEU A 84 5.19 -4.91 11.45
CA LEU A 84 4.66 -4.14 12.58
C LEU A 84 3.14 -3.97 12.49
N SER A 85 2.63 -3.87 11.27
CA SER A 85 1.21 -3.67 10.98
C SER A 85 0.91 -4.11 9.55
N ASP A 86 -0.37 -4.32 9.25
CA ASP A 86 -0.84 -4.58 7.89
C ASP A 86 -1.67 -3.40 7.39
N LEU A 87 -1.45 -3.05 6.13
CA LEU A 87 -2.19 -2.01 5.43
C LEU A 87 -3.24 -2.67 4.54
N TYR A 88 -4.48 -2.23 4.72
CA TYR A 88 -5.63 -2.61 3.91
C TYR A 88 -6.10 -1.40 3.11
N ALA A 89 -6.50 -1.60 1.86
CA ALA A 89 -6.88 -0.49 0.98
C ALA A 89 -8.10 -0.81 0.13
N ARG A 90 -9.00 0.18 0.03
CA ARG A 90 -10.13 0.20 -0.89
C ARG A 90 -10.12 1.44 -1.74
N TYR A 91 -10.71 1.36 -2.92
CA TYR A 91 -10.85 2.52 -3.80
C TYR A 91 -12.27 2.65 -4.35
N ASN A 92 -12.87 3.82 -4.17
CA ASN A 92 -14.12 4.19 -4.81
C ASN A 92 -13.85 4.98 -6.09
N CYS A 93 -14.07 4.33 -7.23
CA CYS A 93 -13.90 4.91 -8.57
C CYS A 93 -14.92 6.01 -8.89
N ASP A 94 -16.08 6.04 -8.24
CA ASP A 94 -17.12 7.04 -8.51
C ASP A 94 -16.77 8.39 -7.88
N THR A 95 -16.11 8.36 -6.72
CA THR A 95 -15.74 9.56 -5.95
C THR A 95 -14.24 9.84 -5.95
N ASP A 96 -13.45 9.07 -6.69
CA ASP A 96 -11.98 9.13 -6.71
C ASP A 96 -11.37 9.08 -5.29
N THR A 97 -11.94 8.27 -4.39
CA THR A 97 -11.57 8.24 -2.96
C THR A 97 -10.89 6.92 -2.59
N ALA A 98 -9.70 7.01 -2.01
CA ALA A 98 -9.01 5.87 -1.42
C ALA A 98 -9.27 5.81 0.09
N TYR A 99 -9.56 4.63 0.59
CA TYR A 99 -9.74 4.34 2.01
C TYR A 99 -8.60 3.42 2.44
N VAL A 100 -8.04 3.69 3.62
CA VAL A 100 -6.92 2.93 4.17
C VAL A 100 -7.24 2.56 5.60
N LEU A 101 -7.02 1.29 5.93
CA LEU A 101 -7.04 0.77 7.29
C LEU A 101 -5.66 0.23 7.61
N VAL A 102 -5.14 0.54 8.79
CA VAL A 102 -3.87 0.02 9.28
C VAL A 102 -4.13 -0.68 10.61
N LEU A 103 -3.77 -1.96 10.70
CA LEU A 103 -3.91 -2.76 11.91
C LEU A 103 -2.56 -3.22 12.41
N GLU A 104 -2.29 -2.98 13.68
CA GLU A 104 -1.07 -3.46 14.33
C GLU A 104 -1.01 -4.99 14.41
N ASN A 105 0.19 -5.53 14.29
CA ASN A 105 0.45 -6.94 14.49
C ASN A 105 1.00 -7.17 15.90
N SER A 106 0.48 -8.18 16.60
CA SER A 106 0.98 -8.55 17.93
C SER A 106 2.47 -8.90 17.87
N PRO A 107 3.30 -8.44 18.84
CA PRO A 107 2.96 -7.76 20.09
C PRO A 107 3.11 -6.22 20.04
N TYR A 108 3.10 -5.63 18.85
CA TYR A 108 3.34 -4.19 18.69
C TYR A 108 2.08 -3.38 18.98
N THR A 109 2.28 -2.14 19.43
CA THR A 109 1.19 -1.20 19.70
C THR A 109 1.47 0.12 19.00
N ALA A 110 0.46 0.64 18.31
CA ALA A 110 0.51 1.94 17.68
C ALA A 110 0.51 3.05 18.76
N GLU A 111 1.32 4.09 18.52
CA GLU A 111 1.26 5.30 19.33
C GLU A 111 0.13 6.20 18.81
N GLU A 112 -0.89 6.43 19.65
CA GLU A 112 -1.98 7.34 19.32
C GLU A 112 -1.52 8.80 19.46
N SER A 113 -1.10 9.41 18.35
CA SER A 113 -0.67 10.82 18.28
C SER A 113 -1.19 11.48 17.01
N ASP A 114 -1.98 12.55 17.15
CA ASP A 114 -2.51 13.31 16.02
C ASP A 114 -1.40 13.95 15.15
N GLY A 115 -0.24 14.23 15.76
CA GLY A 115 0.90 14.83 15.07
C GLY A 115 1.75 13.84 14.27
N ASP A 116 1.78 12.59 14.71
CA ASP A 116 2.67 11.55 14.18
C ASP A 116 1.92 10.53 13.32
N ALA A 117 0.60 10.40 13.48
CA ALA A 117 -0.25 9.58 12.65
C ALA A 117 -0.64 10.30 11.37
N TRP A 118 -0.23 9.77 10.22
CA TRP A 118 -0.61 10.30 8.93
C TRP A 118 -0.55 9.26 7.82
N VAL A 119 -1.35 9.49 6.78
CA VAL A 119 -1.33 8.73 5.53
C VAL A 119 -1.11 9.71 4.38
N THR A 120 -0.22 9.37 3.45
CA THR A 120 0.01 10.17 2.24
C THR A 120 0.01 9.32 0.98
N VAL A 121 -0.35 9.94 -0.14
CA VAL A 121 -0.15 9.35 -1.46
C VAL A 121 1.20 9.81 -2.01
N GLY A 122 2.16 8.89 -2.09
CA GLY A 122 3.49 9.17 -2.62
C GLY A 122 3.46 9.79 -4.03
N GLY A 123 4.32 10.77 -4.26
CA GLY A 123 4.41 11.47 -5.55
C GLY A 123 3.24 12.42 -5.86
N LYS A 124 2.32 12.64 -4.91
CA LYS A 124 1.23 13.63 -5.01
C LYS A 124 1.34 14.65 -3.88
N SER A 125 1.53 15.93 -4.24
CA SER A 125 1.51 17.01 -3.26
C SER A 125 0.12 17.17 -2.63
N ASN A 126 0.08 17.57 -1.35
CA ASN A 126 -1.15 17.93 -0.61
C ASN A 126 -2.20 16.81 -0.47
N LYS A 127 -1.79 15.54 -0.58
CA LYS A 127 -2.65 14.38 -0.32
C LYS A 127 -2.19 13.69 0.97
N VAL A 128 -2.29 14.41 2.07
CA VAL A 128 -1.99 13.93 3.43
C VAL A 128 -3.26 14.00 4.25
N VAL A 129 -3.56 12.95 4.99
CA VAL A 129 -4.57 12.92 6.05
C VAL A 129 -3.86 12.64 7.37
N LYS A 130 -4.13 13.43 8.40
CA LYS A 130 -3.50 13.31 9.71
C LYS A 130 -4.48 12.88 10.80
N GLY A 131 -3.95 12.38 11.91
CA GLY A 131 -4.74 12.18 13.12
C GLY A 131 -5.41 13.48 13.56
N GLY A 132 -6.64 13.36 14.06
CA GLY A 132 -7.48 14.50 14.45
C GLY A 132 -8.21 15.22 13.30
N GLU A 133 -8.01 14.83 12.04
CA GLU A 133 -8.75 15.36 10.88
C GLU A 133 -10.05 14.56 10.60
N SER A 134 -11.02 15.16 9.92
CA SER A 134 -12.33 14.56 9.63
C SER A 134 -12.33 13.34 8.70
N GLY A 135 -11.16 12.93 8.20
CA GLY A 135 -10.94 11.74 7.38
C GLY A 135 -10.09 10.68 8.08
N PHE A 136 -9.96 10.77 9.41
CA PHE A 136 -9.15 9.86 10.22
C PHE A 136 -9.95 9.40 11.44
N ALA A 137 -9.84 8.12 11.77
CA ALA A 137 -10.37 7.55 13.00
C ALA A 137 -9.41 6.51 13.58
N TRP A 138 -9.32 6.47 14.91
CA TRP A 138 -8.56 5.45 15.63
C TRP A 138 -9.40 4.18 15.76
N VAL A 139 -8.80 3.03 15.45
CA VAL A 139 -9.38 1.72 15.75
C VAL A 139 -8.99 1.36 17.18
N ARG A 140 -9.97 1.16 18.06
CA ARG A 140 -9.76 0.75 19.45
C ARG A 140 -10.46 -0.56 19.72
N ASN A 141 -9.87 -1.35 20.61
CA ASN A 141 -10.37 -2.66 21.03
C ASN A 141 -10.71 -2.61 22.53
N ASP A 142 -11.50 -1.60 22.91
CA ASP A 142 -11.90 -1.29 24.29
C ASP A 142 -13.07 -2.14 24.82
#